data_AF-A0A7C6J1X9-F1
#
_entry.id   AF-A0A7C6J1X9-F1
#
_cell.length_a   1.000
_cell.length_b   1.000
_cell.length_c   1.000
_cell.angle_alpha   90.00
_cell.angle_beta   90.00
_cell.angle_gamma   90.00
#
_symmetry.space_group_name_H-M   'P 1'
#
loop_
_entity.id
_entity.type
_entity.pdbx_description
1 polymer ?
#
loop_
_entity_poly.entity_id
_entity_poly.type
_entity_poly.pdbx_seq_one_letter_code
_entity_poly.pdbx_strand_id
1 'polypeptide(L)'
;MKIEYLASIQNIDGGFGRFHSMSSDRSITTEKALRRFWLLNLNKDNPIVNKCLNYVKKCLYKEIIIPDRREKVINWDVFEELMFSCWLNLFQIEDEKVSSIKQKWKDSIEQSVIDNKFDYTEYKKQYRLIFGNQGLREISPSNFYVVSLLTNTLCPPVKRAYFKFVMEKGIYYIYNNNLYELPLIFDSKNTIYYLLAIKFIAPFSKENDLNFVKEWLDNNRTSKEMWEMPNLKPDGIVFPTSENWRRSDNKISDINTFINDVFSIL
;
A
#
# COMPACT_ATOMS: atom_id res chain seq x y z
N MET A 1 6.91 -14.32 6.54
CA MET A 1 6.37 -14.42 7.92
C MET A 1 5.20 -15.38 7.86
N LYS A 2 5.24 -16.49 8.60
CA LYS A 2 4.19 -17.53 8.54
C LYS A 2 2.96 -17.12 9.35
N ILE A 3 1.78 -17.57 8.92
CA ILE A 3 0.50 -17.22 9.58
C ILE A 3 0.40 -17.85 10.96
N GLU A 4 0.88 -19.09 11.13
CA GLU A 4 0.88 -19.80 12.41
C GLU A 4 1.74 -19.07 13.44
N TYR A 5 2.88 -18.54 13.00
CA TYR A 5 3.74 -17.71 13.85
C TYR A 5 3.04 -16.41 14.24
N LEU A 6 2.41 -15.71 13.28
CA LEU A 6 1.62 -14.52 13.57
C LEU A 6 0.49 -14.82 14.57
N ALA A 7 -0.22 -15.93 14.42
CA ALA A 7 -1.28 -16.33 15.34
C ALA A 7 -0.75 -16.54 16.76
N SER A 8 0.45 -17.11 16.90
CA SER A 8 1.07 -17.38 18.19
C SER A 8 1.53 -16.13 18.96
N ILE A 9 1.73 -15.00 18.28
CA ILE A 9 2.23 -13.75 18.87
C ILE A 9 1.22 -12.60 18.84
N GLN A 10 0.02 -12.81 18.29
CA GLN A 10 -1.00 -11.78 18.25
C GLN A 10 -1.48 -11.48 19.66
N ASN A 11 -1.46 -10.22 20.05
CA ASN A 11 -1.88 -9.80 21.38
C ASN A 11 -3.39 -10.07 21.62
N ILE A 12 -3.79 -10.05 22.89
CA ILE A 12 -5.20 -10.23 23.29
C ILE A 12 -6.10 -9.16 22.64
N ASP A 13 -5.60 -7.93 22.54
CA ASP A 13 -6.29 -6.81 21.91
C ASP A 13 -6.44 -6.93 20.38
N GLY A 14 -5.69 -7.83 19.74
CA GLY A 14 -5.67 -8.09 18.30
C GLY A 14 -4.49 -7.48 17.54
N GLY A 15 -3.71 -6.60 18.18
CA GLY A 15 -2.53 -5.97 17.58
C GLY A 15 -1.25 -6.82 17.69
N PHE A 16 -0.14 -6.23 17.24
CA PHE A 16 1.21 -6.81 17.30
C PHE A 16 2.21 -5.86 17.98
N GLY A 17 1.74 -5.00 18.90
CA GLY A 17 2.55 -3.97 19.55
C GLY A 17 2.42 -2.61 18.87
N ARG A 18 3.55 -2.01 18.45
CA ARG A 18 3.52 -0.77 17.66
C ARG A 18 2.71 -0.98 16.39
N PHE A 19 1.98 0.05 15.98
CA PHE A 19 1.20 0.00 14.76
C PHE A 19 2.11 0.10 13.55
N HIS A 20 2.88 1.19 13.48
CA HIS A 20 3.74 1.54 12.36
C HIS A 20 5.19 1.68 12.83
N SER A 21 6.15 1.32 11.99
CA SER A 21 7.53 1.67 12.29
C SER A 21 8.37 1.78 11.04
N MET A 22 9.11 2.89 10.98
CA MET A 22 10.20 3.10 10.03
C MET A 22 11.55 2.64 10.58
N SER A 23 11.61 2.09 11.80
CA SER A 23 12.86 1.59 12.35
C SER A 23 13.29 0.29 11.63
N SER A 24 14.60 0.08 11.57
CA SER A 24 15.20 -1.14 11.04
C SER A 24 15.08 -2.35 11.99
N ASP A 25 14.38 -2.19 13.13
CA ASP A 25 14.23 -3.30 14.05
C ASP A 25 13.33 -4.39 13.49
N ARG A 26 13.60 -5.62 13.92
CA ARG A 26 12.93 -6.82 13.43
C ARG A 26 11.58 -7.05 14.12
N SER A 27 11.09 -6.10 14.90
CA SER A 27 9.78 -6.25 15.54
C SER A 27 8.70 -6.32 14.47
N ILE A 28 7.75 -7.21 14.71
CA ILE A 28 6.52 -7.28 13.94
C ILE A 28 5.64 -6.15 14.46
N THR A 29 5.17 -5.31 13.56
CA THR A 29 4.19 -4.28 13.86
C THR A 29 2.83 -4.71 13.33
N THR A 30 1.77 -4.09 13.84
CA THR A 30 0.40 -4.37 13.36
C THR A 30 0.30 -4.13 11.85
N GLU A 31 0.92 -3.07 11.33
CA GLU A 31 0.94 -2.79 9.90
C GLU A 31 1.72 -3.84 9.09
N LYS A 32 2.86 -4.35 9.58
CA LYS A 32 3.59 -5.44 8.89
C LYS A 32 2.74 -6.70 8.80
N ALA A 33 1.99 -7.03 9.85
CA ALA A 33 1.06 -8.15 9.84
C ALA A 33 -0.10 -7.92 8.84
N LEU A 34 -0.72 -6.73 8.83
CA LEU A 34 -1.77 -6.37 7.87
C LEU A 34 -1.29 -6.44 6.42
N ARG A 35 -0.10 -5.89 6.11
CA ARG A 35 0.55 -6.03 4.80
C ARG A 35 0.71 -7.50 4.42
N ARG A 36 1.16 -8.32 5.36
CA ARG A 36 1.35 -9.76 5.14
C ARG A 36 0.02 -10.46 4.85
N PHE A 37 -1.04 -10.16 5.59
CA PHE A 37 -2.37 -10.73 5.36
C PHE A 37 -2.91 -10.34 3.99
N TRP A 38 -2.78 -9.07 3.62
CA TRP A 38 -3.24 -8.55 2.33
C TRP A 38 -2.50 -9.19 1.16
N LEU A 39 -1.17 -9.32 1.24
CA LEU A 39 -0.34 -9.96 0.21
C LEU A 39 -0.55 -11.47 0.07
N LEU A 40 -1.05 -12.12 1.13
CA LEU A 40 -1.48 -13.52 1.10
C LEU A 40 -2.93 -13.69 0.65
N ASN A 41 -3.60 -12.62 0.20
CA ASN A 41 -5.00 -12.60 -0.20
C ASN A 41 -5.95 -13.16 0.89
N LEU A 42 -5.60 -12.99 2.17
CA LEU A 42 -6.50 -13.31 3.28
C LEU A 42 -7.60 -12.26 3.37
N ASN A 43 -8.84 -12.69 3.63
CA ASN A 43 -9.99 -11.80 3.76
C ASN A 43 -10.32 -11.49 5.24
N LYS A 44 -11.30 -10.60 5.44
CA LYS A 44 -11.78 -10.16 6.76
C LYS A 44 -12.42 -11.26 7.62
N ASP A 45 -12.77 -12.40 7.01
CA ASP A 45 -13.40 -13.54 7.69
C ASP A 45 -12.36 -14.50 8.30
N ASN A 46 -11.09 -14.38 7.88
CA ASN A 46 -10.01 -15.14 8.49
C ASN A 46 -9.83 -14.71 9.97
N PRO A 47 -9.81 -15.64 10.95
CA PRO A 47 -9.86 -15.30 12.38
C PRO A 47 -8.75 -14.34 12.86
N ILE A 48 -7.50 -14.54 12.41
CA ILE A 48 -6.39 -13.66 12.82
C ILE A 48 -6.54 -12.26 12.21
N VAL A 49 -7.03 -12.19 10.96
CA VAL A 49 -7.28 -10.94 10.24
C VAL A 49 -8.43 -10.20 10.90
N ASN A 50 -9.56 -10.86 11.15
CA ASN A 50 -10.73 -10.30 11.80
C ASN A 50 -10.37 -9.64 13.13
N LYS A 51 -9.63 -10.35 13.98
CA LYS A 51 -9.17 -9.82 15.28
C LYS A 51 -8.28 -8.59 15.12
N CYS A 52 -7.39 -8.59 14.13
CA CYS A 52 -6.53 -7.45 13.82
C CYS A 52 -7.35 -6.24 13.31
N LEU A 53 -8.34 -6.46 12.44
CA LEU A 53 -9.21 -5.40 11.94
C LEU A 53 -10.09 -4.80 13.03
N ASN A 54 -10.57 -5.62 13.98
CA ASN A 54 -11.27 -5.13 15.16
C ASN A 54 -10.37 -4.24 16.02
N TYR A 55 -9.10 -4.59 16.21
CA TYR A 55 -8.11 -3.73 16.86
C TYR A 55 -7.96 -2.39 16.12
N VAL A 56 -7.76 -2.42 14.79
CA VAL A 56 -7.62 -1.20 13.97
C VAL A 56 -8.86 -0.31 14.08
N LYS A 57 -10.07 -0.90 14.08
CA LYS A 57 -11.32 -0.17 14.26
C LYS A 57 -11.38 0.53 15.62
N LYS A 58 -11.02 -0.16 16.71
CA LYS A 58 -10.93 0.46 18.04
C LYS A 58 -9.92 1.60 18.09
N CYS A 59 -8.79 1.48 17.39
CA CYS A 59 -7.82 2.57 17.24
C CYS A 59 -8.40 3.77 16.47
N LEU A 60 -9.16 3.52 15.40
CA LEU A 60 -9.84 4.57 14.64
C LEU A 60 -10.84 5.36 15.50
N TYR A 61 -11.57 4.67 16.38
CA TYR A 61 -12.51 5.28 17.33
C TYR A 61 -11.85 5.80 18.61
N LYS A 62 -10.51 5.74 18.70
CA LYS A 62 -9.71 6.16 19.87
C LYS A 62 -10.06 5.43 21.17
N GLU A 63 -10.68 4.26 21.08
CA GLU A 63 -10.89 3.35 22.22
C GLU A 63 -9.57 2.71 22.66
N ILE A 64 -8.64 2.54 21.73
CA ILE A 64 -7.27 2.08 21.96
C ILE A 64 -6.31 3.10 21.38
N ILE A 65 -5.32 3.50 22.18
CA ILE A 65 -4.24 4.38 21.75
C ILE A 65 -3.05 3.50 21.35
N ILE A 66 -2.52 3.70 20.15
CA ILE A 66 -1.33 2.98 19.69
C ILE A 66 -0.09 3.42 20.50
N PRO A 67 0.87 2.54 20.78
CA PRO A 67 2.05 2.88 21.59
C PRO A 67 3.10 3.68 20.80
N ASP A 68 2.81 4.04 19.56
CA ASP A 68 3.68 4.74 18.64
C ASP A 68 3.96 6.17 19.11
N ARG A 69 5.19 6.64 18.87
CA ARG A 69 5.56 8.02 19.16
C ARG A 69 4.86 8.95 18.17
N ARG A 70 4.11 9.91 18.69
CA ARG A 70 3.49 10.97 17.89
C ARG A 70 4.55 11.81 17.17
N GLU A 71 4.49 11.86 15.84
CA GLU A 71 5.33 12.75 15.05
C GLU A 71 4.81 14.20 15.12
N LYS A 72 5.72 15.17 15.18
CA LYS A 72 5.38 16.60 15.22
C LYS A 72 5.35 17.27 13.83
N VAL A 73 5.94 16.61 12.84
CA VAL A 73 6.17 17.20 11.50
C VAL A 73 4.88 17.21 10.67
N ILE A 74 4.03 16.21 10.81
CA ILE A 74 2.72 16.13 10.16
C ILE A 74 1.61 16.28 11.21
N ASN A 75 0.38 16.53 10.76
CA ASN A 75 -0.78 16.37 11.64
C ASN A 75 -0.95 14.89 11.98
N TRP A 76 -0.51 14.50 13.18
CA TRP A 76 -0.48 13.10 13.60
C TRP A 76 -1.87 12.48 13.69
N ASP A 77 -2.88 13.22 14.16
CA ASP A 77 -4.23 12.68 14.31
C ASP A 77 -4.85 12.37 12.95
N VAL A 78 -4.64 13.24 11.97
CA VAL A 78 -5.05 13.02 10.57
C VAL A 78 -4.31 11.84 9.96
N PHE A 79 -3.02 11.69 10.28
CA PHE A 79 -2.22 10.56 9.79
C PHE A 79 -2.68 9.21 10.35
N GLU A 80 -2.97 9.15 11.66
CA GLU A 80 -3.53 7.94 12.29
C GLU A 80 -4.86 7.56 11.66
N GLU A 81 -5.77 8.52 11.52
CA GLU A 81 -7.09 8.31 10.91
C GLU A 81 -6.98 7.82 9.47
N LEU A 82 -6.08 8.41 8.67
CA LEU A 82 -5.76 7.96 7.32
C LEU A 82 -5.25 6.52 7.30
N MET A 83 -4.27 6.19 8.15
CA MET A 83 -3.64 4.88 8.19
C MET A 83 -4.64 3.78 8.59
N PHE A 84 -5.43 4.00 9.64
CA PHE A 84 -6.44 3.03 10.08
C PHE A 84 -7.54 2.86 9.02
N SER A 85 -8.05 3.97 8.47
CA SER A 85 -9.09 3.92 7.44
C SER A 85 -8.62 3.23 6.17
N CYS A 86 -7.36 3.44 5.76
CA CYS A 86 -6.76 2.74 4.64
C CYS A 86 -6.81 1.22 4.83
N TRP A 87 -6.37 0.72 5.99
CA TRP A 87 -6.37 -0.72 6.24
C TRP A 87 -7.78 -1.30 6.30
N LEU A 88 -8.70 -0.65 7.00
CA LEU A 88 -10.09 -1.09 7.04
C LEU A 88 -10.73 -1.10 5.63
N ASN A 89 -10.45 -0.09 4.80
CA ASN A 89 -10.92 -0.02 3.42
C ASN A 89 -10.30 -1.12 2.52
N LEU A 90 -9.00 -1.41 2.65
CA LEU A 90 -8.34 -2.49 1.89
C LEU A 90 -8.95 -3.87 2.17
N PHE A 91 -9.42 -4.10 3.39
CA PHE A 91 -10.13 -5.33 3.79
C PHE A 91 -11.66 -5.23 3.66
N GLN A 92 -12.17 -4.20 2.97
CA GLN A 92 -13.60 -4.02 2.69
C GLN A 92 -14.47 -4.05 3.97
N ILE A 93 -14.01 -3.38 5.01
CA ILE A 93 -14.79 -3.13 6.22
C ILE A 93 -15.69 -1.92 5.97
N GLU A 94 -16.99 -2.15 6.04
CA GLU A 94 -18.00 -1.09 5.96
C GLU A 94 -18.06 -0.36 7.30
N ASP A 95 -17.77 0.94 7.27
CA ASP A 95 -17.73 1.79 8.45
C ASP A 95 -17.95 3.25 8.06
N GLU A 96 -18.81 3.94 8.82
CA GLU A 96 -19.18 5.33 8.55
C GLU A 96 -17.99 6.29 8.72
N LYS A 97 -17.14 6.06 9.72
CA LYS A 97 -15.98 6.91 9.96
C LYS A 97 -14.92 6.74 8.87
N VAL A 98 -14.70 5.49 8.42
CA VAL A 98 -13.86 5.21 7.24
C VAL A 98 -14.39 5.94 6.01
N SER A 99 -15.70 5.89 5.78
CA SER A 99 -16.35 6.55 4.64
C SER A 99 -16.21 8.08 4.70
N SER A 100 -16.41 8.68 5.88
CA SER A 100 -16.20 10.12 6.08
C SER A 100 -14.75 10.53 5.82
N ILE A 101 -13.78 9.78 6.34
CA ILE A 101 -12.34 10.09 6.14
C ILE A 101 -11.98 9.96 4.67
N LYS A 102 -12.45 8.89 4.01
CA LYS A 102 -12.27 8.69 2.57
C LYS A 102 -12.84 9.84 1.74
N GLN A 103 -14.02 10.38 2.11
CA GLN A 103 -14.59 11.54 1.44
C GLN A 103 -13.71 12.79 1.61
N LYS A 104 -13.19 13.07 2.81
CA LYS A 104 -12.28 14.21 3.03
C LYS A 104 -11.01 14.13 2.17
N TRP A 105 -10.43 12.93 2.04
CA TRP A 105 -9.26 12.70 1.18
C TRP A 105 -9.61 12.78 -0.31
N LYS A 106 -10.80 12.33 -0.69
CA LYS A 106 -11.29 12.49 -2.06
C LYS A 106 -11.43 13.97 -2.40
N ASP A 107 -12.06 14.75 -1.52
CA ASP A 107 -12.27 16.19 -1.72
C ASP A 107 -10.93 16.93 -1.85
N SER A 108 -9.94 16.60 -1.02
CA SER A 108 -8.61 17.23 -1.09
C SER A 108 -7.92 16.94 -2.42
N ILE A 109 -8.09 15.76 -3.01
CA ILE A 109 -7.51 15.42 -4.32
C ILE A 109 -8.32 16.03 -5.47
N GLU A 110 -9.65 15.94 -5.45
CA GLU A 110 -10.52 16.45 -6.52
C GLU A 110 -10.42 17.97 -6.67
N GLN A 111 -10.37 18.70 -5.55
CA GLN A 111 -10.26 20.17 -5.57
C GLN A 111 -8.85 20.66 -5.93
N SER A 112 -7.88 19.75 -6.04
CA SER A 112 -6.49 20.07 -6.41
C SER A 112 -6.21 19.88 -7.89
N VAL A 113 -7.22 19.54 -8.69
CA VAL A 113 -7.08 19.41 -10.14
C VAL A 113 -7.55 20.69 -10.82
N ILE A 114 -6.63 21.34 -11.52
CA ILE A 114 -6.87 22.56 -12.30
C ILE A 114 -6.53 22.24 -13.76
N ASP A 115 -7.43 22.56 -14.68
CA ASP A 115 -7.27 22.29 -16.12
C ASP A 115 -6.84 20.84 -16.44
N ASN A 116 -7.46 19.87 -15.75
CA ASN A 116 -7.15 18.43 -15.86
C ASN A 116 -5.71 18.04 -15.49
N LYS A 117 -5.00 18.85 -14.71
CA LYS A 117 -3.68 18.56 -14.15
C LYS A 117 -3.72 18.64 -12.62
N PHE A 118 -2.99 17.77 -11.96
CA PHE A 118 -2.87 17.81 -10.52
C PHE A 118 -1.91 18.94 -10.12
N ASP A 119 -2.41 19.91 -9.35
CA ASP A 119 -1.64 21.04 -8.85
C ASP A 119 -1.24 20.82 -7.39
N TYR A 120 0.06 20.69 -7.14
CA TYR A 120 0.58 20.43 -5.80
C TYR A 120 0.47 21.66 -4.86
N THR A 121 0.45 22.87 -5.41
CA THR A 121 0.25 24.09 -4.62
C THR A 121 -1.19 24.19 -4.15
N GLU A 122 -2.14 23.92 -5.04
CA GLU A 122 -3.56 23.85 -4.69
C GLU A 122 -3.82 22.71 -3.69
N TYR A 123 -3.17 21.55 -3.87
CA TYR A 123 -3.22 20.46 -2.89
C TYR A 123 -2.87 20.88 -1.47
N LYS A 124 -1.77 21.62 -1.29
CA LYS A 124 -1.40 22.10 0.04
C LYS A 124 -2.49 23.00 0.63
N LYS A 125 -3.06 23.90 -0.17
CA LYS A 125 -4.15 24.77 0.26
C LYS A 125 -5.39 23.96 0.66
N GLN A 126 -5.83 23.02 -0.19
CA GLN A 126 -7.01 22.20 0.07
C GLN A 126 -6.82 21.26 1.27
N TYR A 127 -5.63 20.68 1.41
CA TYR A 127 -5.26 19.91 2.61
C TYR A 127 -5.45 20.74 3.88
N ARG A 128 -4.95 21.99 3.90
CA ARG A 128 -5.04 22.86 5.08
C ARG A 128 -6.46 23.33 5.37
N LEU A 129 -7.29 23.54 4.34
CA LEU A 129 -8.71 23.84 4.51
C LEU A 129 -9.48 22.68 5.16
N ILE A 130 -9.18 21.44 4.75
CA ILE A 130 -9.93 20.24 5.18
C ILE A 130 -9.40 19.69 6.52
N PHE A 131 -8.08 19.66 6.70
CA PHE A 131 -7.41 18.98 7.82
C PHE A 131 -6.77 19.94 8.83
N GLY A 132 -6.84 21.25 8.57
CA GLY A 132 -6.31 22.30 9.44
C GLY A 132 -4.79 22.51 9.33
N ASN A 133 -4.31 23.46 10.14
CA ASN A 133 -2.93 23.97 10.09
C ASN A 133 -1.96 23.31 11.07
N GLN A 134 -2.35 22.19 11.70
CA GLN A 134 -1.47 21.45 12.60
C GLN A 134 -0.36 20.73 11.81
N GLY A 135 0.84 20.64 12.38
CA GLY A 135 2.02 20.04 11.74
C GLY A 135 2.70 20.98 10.73
N LEU A 136 4.01 20.79 10.55
CA LEU A 136 4.88 21.59 9.69
C LEU A 136 4.66 21.36 8.20
N ARG A 137 4.18 20.17 7.80
CA ARG A 137 3.92 19.81 6.41
C ARG A 137 2.68 18.97 6.24
N GLU A 138 2.15 18.98 5.03
CA GLU A 138 1.05 18.14 4.59
C GLU A 138 1.52 16.69 4.38
N ILE A 139 0.62 15.73 4.54
CA ILE A 139 0.87 14.35 4.10
C ILE A 139 0.94 14.36 2.58
N SER A 140 1.90 13.64 1.99
CA SER A 140 2.04 13.59 0.53
C SER A 140 0.78 13.00 -0.13
N PRO A 141 0.27 13.57 -1.24
CA PRO A 141 -0.81 12.98 -1.99
C PRO A 141 -0.40 11.65 -2.66
N SER A 142 0.90 11.38 -2.83
CA SER A 142 1.41 10.08 -3.31
C SER A 142 1.74 9.08 -2.20
N ASN A 143 1.28 9.33 -0.97
CA ASN A 143 1.45 8.41 0.14
C ASN A 143 0.63 7.12 -0.09
N PHE A 144 1.22 5.95 0.19
CA PHE A 144 0.57 4.65 0.12
C PHE A 144 -0.86 4.64 0.69
N TYR A 145 -1.07 5.25 1.86
CA TYR A 145 -2.38 5.23 2.50
C TYR A 145 -3.41 6.06 1.72
N VAL A 146 -3.02 7.18 1.13
CA VAL A 146 -3.91 8.04 0.32
C VAL A 146 -4.27 7.33 -0.98
N VAL A 147 -3.27 6.82 -1.70
CA VAL A 147 -3.48 6.10 -2.97
C VAL A 147 -4.40 4.90 -2.77
N SER A 148 -4.14 4.10 -1.72
CA SER A 148 -4.94 2.91 -1.41
C SER A 148 -6.36 3.27 -1.00
N LEU A 149 -6.54 4.30 -0.16
CA LEU A 149 -7.86 4.71 0.32
C LEU A 149 -8.77 5.21 -0.82
N LEU A 150 -8.20 5.87 -1.84
CA LEU A 150 -8.94 6.51 -2.94
C LEU A 150 -9.15 5.61 -4.15
N THR A 151 -8.82 4.33 -4.05
CA THR A 151 -9.05 3.36 -5.11
C THR A 151 -10.54 3.35 -5.49
N ASN A 152 -10.82 3.52 -6.79
CA ASN A 152 -12.16 3.53 -7.40
C ASN A 152 -13.13 4.62 -6.92
N THR A 153 -12.66 5.76 -6.40
CA THR A 153 -13.57 6.81 -5.88
C THR A 153 -13.49 8.17 -6.53
N LEU A 154 -12.41 8.44 -7.26
CA LEU A 154 -12.21 9.71 -7.96
C LEU A 154 -13.03 9.76 -9.25
N CYS A 155 -13.59 10.93 -9.55
CA CYS A 155 -14.25 11.15 -10.84
C CYS A 155 -13.26 11.03 -12.02
N PRO A 156 -13.72 10.69 -13.25
CA PRO A 156 -12.81 10.29 -14.34
C PRO A 156 -11.72 11.32 -14.73
N PRO A 157 -12.00 12.64 -14.81
CA PRO A 157 -10.95 13.63 -15.10
C PRO A 157 -9.90 13.72 -14.00
N VAL A 158 -10.33 13.73 -12.73
CA VAL A 158 -9.42 13.77 -11.57
C VAL A 158 -8.61 12.50 -11.48
N LYS A 159 -9.25 11.33 -11.67
CA LYS A 159 -8.59 10.02 -11.70
C LYS A 159 -7.39 10.04 -12.66
N ARG A 160 -7.56 10.60 -13.87
CA ARG A 160 -6.49 10.72 -14.86
C ARG A 160 -5.37 11.67 -14.42
N ALA A 161 -5.71 12.84 -13.89
CA ALA A 161 -4.74 13.82 -13.42
C ALA A 161 -3.90 13.27 -12.26
N TYR A 162 -4.56 12.63 -11.30
CA TYR A 162 -3.95 12.02 -10.13
C TYR A 162 -3.09 10.80 -10.50
N PHE A 163 -3.56 9.94 -11.42
CA PHE A 163 -2.76 8.84 -11.97
C PHE A 163 -1.40 9.32 -12.48
N LYS A 164 -1.40 10.33 -13.36
CA LYS A 164 -0.15 10.88 -13.92
C LYS A 164 0.78 11.41 -12.83
N PHE A 165 0.23 12.17 -11.88
CA PHE A 165 1.00 12.68 -10.75
C PHE A 165 1.64 11.57 -9.93
N VAL A 166 0.90 10.51 -9.56
CA VAL A 166 1.45 9.40 -8.79
C VAL A 166 2.45 8.59 -9.62
N MET A 167 2.23 8.41 -10.91
CA MET A 167 3.20 7.78 -11.81
C MET A 167 4.52 8.54 -11.85
N GLU A 168 4.52 9.87 -11.91
CA GLU A 168 5.74 10.68 -11.90
C GLU A 168 6.46 10.67 -10.53
N LYS A 169 5.71 10.60 -9.43
CA LYS A 169 6.28 10.67 -8.06
C LYS A 169 6.64 9.31 -7.46
N GLY A 170 6.01 8.24 -7.91
CA GLY A 170 5.99 6.97 -7.18
C GLY A 170 5.08 7.01 -5.97
N ILE A 171 4.99 5.87 -5.27
CA ILE A 171 4.17 5.69 -4.07
C ILE A 171 5.07 5.67 -2.85
N TYR A 172 4.97 6.69 -2.01
CA TYR A 172 5.73 6.78 -0.76
C TYR A 172 5.36 5.62 0.18
N TYR A 173 6.36 5.07 0.89
CA TYR A 173 6.35 3.79 1.64
C TYR A 173 6.34 2.49 0.81
N ILE A 174 6.32 2.56 -0.52
CA ILE A 174 6.42 1.38 -1.41
C ILE A 174 7.59 1.55 -2.37
N TYR A 175 7.49 2.49 -3.30
CA TYR A 175 8.47 2.76 -4.35
C TYR A 175 8.44 4.25 -4.68
N ASN A 176 9.41 5.00 -4.17
CA ASN A 176 9.41 6.47 -4.24
C ASN A 176 10.26 7.01 -5.40
N ASN A 177 10.16 6.38 -6.57
CA ASN A 177 10.76 6.82 -7.82
C ASN A 177 9.68 6.87 -8.92
N ASN A 178 10.02 7.53 -10.02
CA ASN A 178 9.18 7.59 -11.21
C ASN A 178 8.78 6.17 -11.70
N LEU A 179 7.49 5.93 -11.85
CA LEU A 179 6.92 4.63 -12.27
C LEU A 179 6.93 4.44 -13.79
N TYR A 180 7.18 5.51 -14.57
CA TYR A 180 7.50 5.40 -15.99
C TYR A 180 8.89 4.82 -16.24
N GLU A 181 9.76 4.83 -15.22
CA GLU A 181 11.12 4.29 -15.29
C GLU A 181 11.15 2.85 -14.79
N LEU A 182 11.36 1.92 -15.72
CA LEU A 182 11.45 0.49 -15.42
C LEU A 182 12.72 0.17 -14.63
N PRO A 183 12.68 -0.77 -13.67
CA PRO A 183 13.88 -1.24 -12.97
C PRO A 183 14.94 -1.78 -13.93
N LEU A 184 16.18 -1.29 -13.79
CA LEU A 184 17.32 -1.73 -14.62
C LEU A 184 17.71 -3.20 -14.40
N ILE A 185 17.55 -3.69 -13.16
CA ILE A 185 17.87 -5.06 -12.78
C ILE A 185 16.59 -5.76 -12.37
N PHE A 186 16.15 -6.72 -13.21
CA PHE A 186 14.94 -7.48 -12.96
C PHE A 186 15.03 -8.31 -11.67
N ASP A 187 16.09 -9.08 -11.47
CA ASP A 187 16.36 -9.86 -10.24
C ASP A 187 16.81 -8.98 -9.07
N SER A 188 15.89 -8.16 -8.56
CA SER A 188 16.15 -7.25 -7.45
C SER A 188 14.92 -7.04 -6.57
N LYS A 189 15.13 -6.64 -5.31
CA LYS A 189 14.03 -6.19 -4.44
C LYS A 189 13.33 -4.95 -4.99
N ASN A 190 14.07 -4.12 -5.75
CA ASN A 190 13.53 -2.92 -6.36
C ASN A 190 12.42 -3.24 -7.36
N THR A 191 12.58 -4.33 -8.14
CA THR A 191 11.52 -4.85 -9.02
C THR A 191 10.26 -5.21 -8.26
N ILE A 192 10.37 -5.88 -7.11
CA ILE A 192 9.20 -6.25 -6.30
C ILE A 192 8.48 -5.00 -5.78
N TYR A 193 9.22 -4.01 -5.30
CA TYR A 193 8.62 -2.74 -4.85
C TYR A 193 7.99 -1.95 -5.99
N TYR A 194 8.63 -1.92 -7.16
CA TYR A 194 8.07 -1.33 -8.37
C TYR A 194 6.75 -2.00 -8.75
N LEU A 195 6.73 -3.33 -8.85
CA LEU A 195 5.52 -4.09 -9.21
C LEU A 195 4.41 -3.96 -8.16
N LEU A 196 4.75 -3.86 -6.87
CA LEU A 196 3.78 -3.52 -5.83
C LEU A 196 3.17 -2.13 -6.05
N ALA A 197 3.98 -1.12 -6.40
CA ALA A 197 3.47 0.21 -6.70
C ALA A 197 2.59 0.21 -7.94
N ILE A 198 2.97 -0.54 -8.98
CA ILE A 198 2.13 -0.79 -10.16
C ILE A 198 0.79 -1.41 -9.77
N LYS A 199 0.78 -2.42 -8.89
CA LYS A 199 -0.45 -3.05 -8.39
C LYS A 199 -1.40 -2.05 -7.71
N PHE A 200 -0.86 -1.08 -6.96
CA PHE A 200 -1.68 -0.05 -6.30
C PHE A 200 -2.16 1.06 -7.23
N ILE A 201 -1.42 1.39 -8.29
CA ILE A 201 -1.79 2.48 -9.21
C ILE A 201 -2.62 2.00 -10.41
N ALA A 202 -2.59 0.71 -10.74
CA ALA A 202 -3.35 0.13 -11.85
C ALA A 202 -4.86 0.46 -11.82
N PRO A 203 -5.57 0.47 -10.67
CA PRO A 203 -6.98 0.88 -10.65
C PRO A 203 -7.23 2.32 -11.14
N PHE A 204 -6.20 3.18 -11.16
CA PHE A 204 -6.26 4.56 -11.64
C PHE A 204 -5.95 4.70 -13.14
N SER A 205 -5.41 3.66 -13.77
CA SER A 205 -5.00 3.70 -15.18
C SER A 205 -6.21 3.65 -16.12
N LYS A 206 -5.95 4.00 -17.39
CA LYS A 206 -6.78 3.66 -18.54
C LYS A 206 -6.16 2.46 -19.27
N GLU A 207 -6.94 1.93 -20.21
CA GLU A 207 -6.44 0.96 -21.19
C GLU A 207 -5.11 1.45 -21.80
N ASN A 208 -4.14 0.55 -21.89
CA ASN A 208 -2.82 0.76 -22.48
C ASN A 208 -1.84 1.64 -21.70
N ASP A 209 -2.25 2.34 -20.64
CA ASP A 209 -1.34 3.20 -19.86
C ASP A 209 -0.15 2.43 -19.25
N LEU A 210 -0.33 1.13 -18.99
CA LEU A 210 0.67 0.26 -18.35
C LEU A 210 1.19 -0.83 -19.28
N ASN A 211 0.94 -0.76 -20.60
CA ASN A 211 1.43 -1.78 -21.55
C ASN A 211 2.95 -1.88 -21.55
N PHE A 212 3.67 -0.79 -21.34
CA PHE A 212 5.13 -0.81 -21.23
C PHE A 212 5.62 -1.70 -20.08
N VAL A 213 4.84 -1.82 -18.98
CA VAL A 213 5.14 -2.73 -17.87
C VAL A 213 4.89 -4.18 -18.29
N LYS A 214 3.79 -4.42 -19.00
CA LYS A 214 3.43 -5.75 -19.51
C LYS A 214 4.47 -6.28 -20.48
N GLU A 215 4.85 -5.46 -21.47
CA GLU A 215 5.93 -5.75 -22.42
C GLU A 215 7.26 -5.99 -21.70
N TRP A 216 7.59 -5.17 -20.70
CA TRP A 216 8.79 -5.37 -19.88
C TRP A 216 8.77 -6.70 -19.13
N LEU A 217 7.64 -7.07 -18.52
CA LEU A 217 7.49 -8.36 -17.86
C LEU A 217 7.67 -9.51 -18.85
N ASP A 218 7.03 -9.46 -20.01
CA ASP A 218 7.14 -10.51 -21.03
C ASP A 218 8.57 -10.66 -21.55
N ASN A 219 9.28 -9.55 -21.75
CA ASN A 219 10.70 -9.55 -22.16
C ASN A 219 11.65 -10.12 -21.09
N ASN A 220 11.22 -10.21 -19.82
CA ASN A 220 11.99 -10.79 -18.73
C ASN A 220 11.57 -12.24 -18.40
N ARG A 221 10.70 -12.86 -19.21
CA ARG A 221 10.41 -14.30 -19.09
C ARG A 221 11.58 -15.13 -19.60
N THR A 222 11.78 -16.26 -18.94
CA THR A 222 12.66 -17.32 -19.43
C THR A 222 12.02 -18.06 -20.61
N SER A 223 12.77 -18.95 -21.26
CA SER A 223 12.25 -19.84 -22.31
C SER A 223 11.15 -20.79 -21.85
N LYS A 224 10.97 -20.95 -20.53
CA LYS A 224 9.87 -21.72 -19.92
C LYS A 224 8.67 -20.84 -19.54
N GLU A 225 8.62 -19.61 -20.03
CA GLU A 225 7.57 -18.62 -19.74
C GLU A 225 7.46 -18.22 -18.26
N MET A 226 8.50 -18.48 -17.47
CA MET A 226 8.57 -18.14 -16.04
C MET A 226 9.48 -16.94 -15.79
N TRP A 227 9.23 -16.22 -14.70
CA TRP A 227 10.16 -15.22 -14.15
C TRP A 227 11.04 -15.83 -13.07
N GLU A 228 12.35 -15.65 -13.20
CA GLU A 228 13.33 -16.13 -12.24
C GLU A 228 14.10 -14.96 -11.62
N MET A 229 14.20 -14.96 -10.29
CA MET A 229 14.94 -13.96 -9.52
C MET A 229 15.87 -14.65 -8.50
N PRO A 230 16.92 -15.35 -8.94
CA PRO A 230 17.77 -16.18 -8.07
C PRO A 230 18.44 -15.42 -6.92
N ASN A 231 18.74 -14.14 -7.09
CA ASN A 231 19.39 -13.30 -6.07
C ASN A 231 18.42 -12.71 -5.06
N LEU A 232 17.11 -12.67 -5.36
CA LEU A 232 16.08 -12.18 -4.45
C LEU A 232 16.11 -12.91 -3.08
N LYS A 233 16.12 -12.14 -1.99
CA LYS A 233 16.12 -12.67 -0.62
C LYS A 233 14.75 -12.49 0.02
N PRO A 234 14.32 -13.41 0.91
CA PRO A 234 13.13 -13.24 1.73
C PRO A 234 13.10 -11.89 2.45
N ASP A 235 11.94 -11.24 2.47
CA ASP A 235 11.69 -10.00 3.21
C ASP A 235 10.71 -10.18 4.37
N GLY A 236 9.98 -11.30 4.39
CA GLY A 236 9.02 -11.67 5.43
C GLY A 236 7.62 -11.10 5.23
N ILE A 237 7.42 -10.15 4.31
CA ILE A 237 6.16 -9.46 4.02
C ILE A 237 5.59 -9.95 2.69
N VAL A 238 6.28 -9.73 1.57
CA VAL A 238 5.91 -10.26 0.25
C VAL A 238 6.29 -11.74 0.20
N PHE A 239 7.54 -12.04 0.52
CA PHE A 239 8.08 -13.38 0.38
C PHE A 239 8.71 -13.93 1.66
N PRO A 240 8.74 -15.26 1.85
CA PRO A 240 8.13 -16.29 0.99
C PRO A 240 6.64 -16.43 1.28
N THR A 241 5.84 -16.93 0.33
CA THR A 241 4.46 -17.42 0.60
C THR A 241 4.46 -18.93 0.84
N SER A 242 5.35 -19.68 0.18
CA SER A 242 5.64 -21.09 0.41
C SER A 242 6.48 -21.35 1.68
N GLU A 243 6.51 -22.62 2.11
CA GLU A 243 7.13 -23.01 3.38
C GLU A 243 8.66 -22.91 3.43
N ASN A 244 9.35 -23.16 2.31
CA ASN A 244 10.80 -23.27 2.27
C ASN A 244 11.42 -22.77 0.95
N TRP A 245 11.96 -21.55 0.97
CA TRP A 245 12.69 -20.92 -0.15
C TRP A 245 14.12 -21.44 -0.39
N ARG A 246 14.61 -22.40 0.40
CA ARG A 246 15.84 -23.13 0.04
C ARG A 246 15.61 -24.08 -1.13
N ARG A 247 14.35 -24.48 -1.39
CA ARG A 247 13.96 -25.19 -2.61
C ARG A 247 13.73 -24.17 -3.71
N SER A 248 14.43 -24.32 -4.82
CA SER A 248 14.30 -23.46 -6.01
C SER A 248 12.86 -23.36 -6.49
N ASP A 249 12.17 -24.49 -6.54
CA ASP A 249 10.82 -24.59 -7.12
C ASP A 249 9.80 -23.77 -6.32
N ASN A 250 9.89 -23.79 -4.99
CA ASN A 250 9.05 -22.96 -4.11
C ASN A 250 9.31 -21.47 -4.36
N LYS A 251 10.58 -21.08 -4.52
CA LYS A 251 10.94 -19.69 -4.78
C LYS A 251 10.42 -19.22 -6.13
N ILE A 252 10.62 -20.03 -7.17
CA ILE A 252 10.11 -19.74 -8.53
C ILE A 252 8.57 -19.65 -8.49
N SER A 253 7.90 -20.61 -7.85
CA SER A 253 6.44 -20.63 -7.72
C SER A 253 5.90 -19.36 -7.07
N ASP A 254 6.48 -18.93 -5.94
CA ASP A 254 6.04 -17.73 -5.24
C ASP A 254 6.24 -16.46 -6.08
N ILE A 255 7.40 -16.33 -6.74
CA ILE A 255 7.70 -15.19 -7.62
C ILE A 255 6.70 -15.15 -8.78
N ASN A 256 6.46 -16.29 -9.45
CA ASN A 256 5.56 -16.35 -10.60
C ASN A 256 4.12 -16.11 -10.16
N THR A 257 3.69 -16.60 -9.00
CA THR A 257 2.36 -16.31 -8.46
C THR A 257 2.20 -14.79 -8.26
N PHE A 258 3.15 -14.15 -7.60
CA PHE A 258 3.12 -12.70 -7.37
C PHE A 258 3.12 -11.90 -8.68
N ILE A 259 4.00 -12.24 -9.64
CA ILE A 259 4.08 -11.50 -10.90
C ILE A 259 2.84 -11.75 -11.77
N ASN A 260 2.28 -12.96 -11.80
CA ASN A 260 1.03 -13.24 -12.50
C ASN A 260 -0.15 -12.46 -11.89
N ASP A 261 -0.23 -12.34 -10.57
CA ASP A 261 -1.23 -11.48 -9.93
C ASP A 261 -1.13 -10.03 -10.42
N VAL A 262 0.09 -9.50 -10.55
CA VAL A 262 0.31 -8.16 -11.11
C VAL A 262 0.01 -8.12 -12.60
N PHE A 263 0.42 -9.13 -13.37
CA PHE A 263 0.19 -9.21 -14.81
C PHE A 263 -1.31 -9.25 -15.17
N SER A 264 -2.13 -9.88 -14.32
CA SER A 264 -3.57 -10.02 -14.52
C SER A 264 -4.36 -8.70 -14.47
N ILE A 265 -3.77 -7.66 -13.88
CA ILE A 265 -4.39 -6.33 -13.73
C ILE A 265 -3.79 -5.28 -14.69
N LEU A 266 -2.90 -5.70 -15.60
CA LEU A 266 -2.27 -4.89 -16.64
C LEU A 266 -2.94 -5.09 -18.01
#